data_AF-A0AAC9UHG7-F1
#
_entry.id   AF-A0AAC9UHG7-F1
#
_cell.length_a   1.000
_cell.length_b   1.000
_cell.length_c   1.000
_cell.angle_alpha   90.00
_cell.angle_beta   90.00
_cell.angle_gamma   90.00
#
_symmetry.space_group_name_H-M   'P 1'
#
loop_
_entity.id
_entity.type
_entity.pdbx_description
1 polymer ?
#
loop_
_entity_poly.entity_id
_entity_poly.type
_entity_poly.pdbx_seq_one_letter_code
_entity_poly.pdbx_strand_id
1 'polypeptide(L)'
;MTSKLFEFIVLDEKQSPILNEKGLPTLRARPDTKTEQDIERLISLGKPIAVINKFAELVSLGEQWNWAQDYFNYLVDLDKVNEYNANLPEPIENDDGITAEVEPKPLPIEPLHPEVRTVEQVLAPYQRKLTKMAGIEVKGVNVSLNETNQNGLSALKSAFDLATEFDAGDQFFPIKFNAETATGEQVVELVDEAEFKQFGLQFIMARKAYFE
;
A
#
# COMPACT_ATOMS: atom_id res chain seq x y z
N MET A 1 3.41 17.61 26.82
CA MET A 1 2.90 16.25 26.52
C MET A 1 1.96 16.23 25.32
N THR A 2 1.06 17.20 25.14
CA THR A 2 0.08 17.23 24.03
C THR A 2 0.63 17.53 22.63
N SER A 3 1.90 17.93 22.47
CA SER A 3 2.42 18.32 21.15
C SER A 3 2.52 17.14 20.17
N LYS A 4 2.67 15.90 20.68
CA LYS A 4 2.80 14.70 19.83
C LYS A 4 1.48 14.30 19.18
N LEU A 5 0.33 14.57 19.83
CA LEU A 5 -0.99 14.19 19.32
C LEU A 5 -1.74 15.33 18.60
N PHE A 6 -1.11 16.49 18.40
CA PHE A 6 -1.83 17.71 18.01
C PHE A 6 -2.68 17.56 16.75
N GLU A 7 -2.22 16.80 15.76
CA GLU A 7 -2.93 16.54 14.51
C GLU A 7 -4.10 15.54 14.65
N PHE A 8 -4.11 14.77 15.74
CA PHE A 8 -5.05 13.67 15.99
C PHE A 8 -6.11 14.00 17.04
N ILE A 9 -6.06 15.19 17.65
CA ILE A 9 -6.91 15.58 18.78
C ILE A 9 -7.86 16.71 18.43
N VAL A 10 -9.00 16.77 19.12
CA VAL A 10 -9.97 17.85 18.98
C VAL A 10 -9.42 19.10 19.68
N LEU A 11 -9.49 20.24 18.99
CA LEU A 11 -9.07 21.54 19.50
C LEU A 11 -10.28 22.45 19.70
N ASP A 12 -10.23 23.32 20.69
CA ASP A 12 -11.21 24.39 20.90
C ASP A 12 -10.98 25.59 19.97
N GLU A 13 -11.81 26.62 20.10
CA GLU A 13 -11.72 27.88 19.33
C GLU A 13 -10.39 28.62 19.52
N LYS A 14 -9.66 28.34 20.59
CA LYS A 14 -8.36 28.95 20.93
C LYS A 14 -7.18 28.04 20.56
N GLN A 15 -7.41 27.00 19.74
CA GLN A 15 -6.39 26.01 19.36
C GLN A 15 -5.81 25.22 20.55
N SER A 16 -6.58 25.09 21.64
CA SER A 16 -6.19 24.30 22.81
C SER A 16 -6.84 22.90 22.79
N PRO A 17 -6.14 21.85 23.23
CA PRO A 17 -6.70 20.50 23.30
C PRO A 17 -7.94 20.40 24.18
N ILE A 18 -9.01 19.79 23.66
CA ILE A 18 -10.18 19.45 24.47
C ILE A 18 -9.85 18.20 25.30
N LEU A 19 -9.88 18.33 26.62
CA LEU A 19 -9.54 17.27 27.56
C LEU A 19 -10.81 16.55 28.06
N ASN A 20 -10.67 15.26 28.36
CA ASN A 20 -11.70 14.47 29.03
C ASN A 20 -11.65 14.66 30.56
N GLU A 21 -12.52 13.97 31.29
CA GLU A 21 -12.62 14.06 32.75
C GLU A 21 -11.32 13.71 33.49
N LYS A 22 -10.42 12.94 32.86
CA LYS A 22 -9.10 12.57 33.37
C LYS A 22 -8.00 13.55 32.96
N GLY A 23 -8.34 14.66 32.31
CA GLY A 23 -7.35 15.62 31.80
C GLY A 23 -6.57 15.12 30.58
N LEU A 24 -7.00 14.04 29.93
CA LEU A 24 -6.36 13.51 28.72
C LEU A 24 -7.02 14.07 27.46
N PRO A 25 -6.26 14.32 26.37
CA PRO A 25 -6.81 14.91 25.15
C PRO A 25 -7.80 13.97 24.45
N THR A 26 -8.83 14.55 23.84
CA THR A 26 -9.84 13.79 23.09
C THR A 26 -9.36 13.57 21.65
N LEU A 27 -9.23 12.31 21.23
CA LEU A 27 -8.90 11.97 19.85
C LEU A 27 -10.05 12.35 18.89
N ARG A 28 -9.72 12.81 17.68
CA ARG A 28 -10.70 12.97 16.61
C ARG A 28 -11.16 11.61 16.10
N ALA A 29 -12.28 11.59 15.39
CA ALA A 29 -12.70 10.40 14.67
C ALA A 29 -11.63 9.99 13.65
N ARG A 30 -11.24 8.71 13.69
CA ARG A 30 -10.30 8.14 12.73
C ARG A 30 -10.91 8.24 11.32
N PRO A 31 -10.19 8.79 10.33
CA PRO A 31 -10.65 8.82 8.95
C PRO A 31 -10.63 7.42 8.33
N ASP A 32 -11.22 7.26 7.16
CA ASP A 32 -11.09 6.03 6.39
C ASP A 32 -9.63 5.79 6.01
N THR A 33 -9.11 4.61 6.37
CA THR A 33 -7.74 4.18 6.07
C THR A 33 -7.74 2.87 5.30
N LYS A 34 -6.59 2.50 4.73
CA LYS A 34 -6.41 1.24 4.00
C LYS A 34 -5.24 0.44 4.55
N THR A 35 -5.15 -0.80 4.10
CA THR A 35 -4.09 -1.74 4.49
C THR A 35 -3.25 -2.12 3.27
N GLU A 36 -2.06 -2.66 3.52
CA GLU A 36 -1.22 -3.22 2.45
C GLU A 36 -1.92 -4.38 1.71
N GLN A 37 -2.77 -5.15 2.39
CA GLN A 37 -3.60 -6.18 1.78
C GLN A 37 -4.60 -5.62 0.76
N ASP A 38 -5.13 -4.41 1.02
CA ASP A 38 -6.00 -3.74 0.05
C ASP A 38 -5.21 -3.37 -1.23
N ILE A 39 -3.96 -2.93 -1.09
CA ILE A 39 -3.08 -2.65 -2.24
C ILE A 39 -2.85 -3.93 -3.05
N GLU A 40 -2.52 -5.04 -2.40
CA GLU A 40 -2.33 -6.33 -3.08
C GLU A 40 -3.57 -6.75 -3.85
N ARG A 41 -4.75 -6.61 -3.24
CA ARG A 41 -6.03 -6.89 -3.90
C ARG A 41 -6.24 -5.99 -5.12
N LEU A 42 -5.94 -4.69 -5.03
CA LEU A 42 -6.09 -3.78 -6.17
C LEU A 42 -5.17 -4.15 -7.33
N ILE A 43 -3.93 -4.53 -7.04
CA ILE A 43 -2.97 -5.01 -8.04
C ILE A 43 -3.49 -6.28 -8.71
N SER A 44 -3.97 -7.25 -7.93
CA SER A 44 -4.56 -8.48 -8.47
C SER A 44 -5.81 -8.23 -9.32
N LEU A 45 -6.56 -7.17 -9.03
CA LEU A 45 -7.73 -6.75 -9.80
C LEU A 45 -7.39 -5.82 -10.97
N GLY A 46 -6.10 -5.57 -11.26
CA GLY A 46 -5.68 -4.70 -12.37
C GLY A 46 -6.09 -3.23 -12.20
N LYS A 47 -6.33 -2.75 -10.98
CA LYS A 47 -6.86 -1.40 -10.81
C LYS A 47 -5.86 -0.34 -11.32
N PRO A 48 -6.35 0.80 -11.85
CA PRO A 48 -5.48 1.85 -12.37
C PRO A 48 -4.46 2.32 -11.33
N ILE A 49 -3.24 2.65 -11.77
CA ILE A 49 -2.14 3.07 -10.88
C ILE A 49 -2.53 4.28 -10.00
N ALA A 50 -3.33 5.22 -10.54
CA ALA A 50 -3.83 6.36 -9.77
C ALA A 50 -4.71 5.95 -8.58
N VAL A 51 -5.45 4.84 -8.69
CA VAL A 51 -6.24 4.29 -7.57
C VAL A 51 -5.32 3.62 -6.54
N ILE A 52 -4.31 2.90 -7.00
CA ILE A 52 -3.31 2.26 -6.14
C ILE A 52 -2.52 3.29 -5.34
N ASN A 53 -2.10 4.40 -5.97
CA ASN A 53 -1.41 5.51 -5.30
C ASN A 53 -2.26 6.11 -4.18
N LYS A 54 -3.55 6.34 -4.41
CA LYS A 54 -4.48 6.81 -3.36
C LYS A 54 -4.58 5.83 -2.20
N PHE A 55 -4.56 4.53 -2.46
CA PHE A 55 -4.58 3.53 -1.38
C PHE A 55 -3.28 3.53 -0.59
N ALA A 56 -2.13 3.74 -1.23
CA ALA A 56 -0.85 3.90 -0.56
C ALA A 56 -0.83 5.12 0.38
N GLU A 57 -1.40 6.26 -0.03
CA GLU A 57 -1.59 7.43 0.84
C GLU A 57 -2.45 7.07 2.08
N LEU A 58 -3.55 6.34 1.88
CA LEU A 58 -4.44 5.92 2.97
C LEU A 58 -3.83 4.86 3.90
N VAL A 59 -2.86 4.07 3.42
CA VAL A 59 -2.05 3.17 4.27
C VAL A 59 -1.15 4.00 5.17
N SER A 60 -0.38 4.93 4.59
CA SER A 60 0.51 5.81 5.36
C SER A 60 -0.26 6.60 6.42
N LEU A 61 -1.42 7.16 6.06
CA LEU A 61 -2.32 7.80 7.02
C LEU A 61 -2.76 6.84 8.14
N GLY A 62 -3.09 5.59 7.80
CA GLY A 62 -3.48 4.57 8.76
C GLY A 62 -2.40 4.25 9.79
N GLU A 63 -1.13 4.24 9.39
CA GLU A 63 0.01 4.02 10.29
C GLU A 63 0.14 5.12 11.34
N GLN A 64 -0.02 6.36 10.90
CA GLN A 64 0.01 7.54 11.78
C GLN A 64 -1.14 7.50 12.79
N TRP A 65 -2.33 7.10 12.35
CA TRP A 65 -3.49 6.92 13.23
C TRP A 65 -3.35 5.74 14.20
N ASN A 66 -2.72 4.64 13.78
CA ASN A 66 -2.41 3.53 14.68
C ASN A 66 -1.49 3.99 15.80
N TRP A 67 -0.40 4.69 15.45
CA TRP A 67 0.51 5.25 16.45
C TRP A 67 -0.20 6.23 17.40
N ALA A 68 -1.04 7.14 16.89
CA ALA A 68 -1.75 8.10 17.73
C ALA A 68 -2.66 7.41 18.76
N GLN A 69 -3.31 6.31 18.36
CA GLN A 69 -4.11 5.48 19.25
C GLN A 69 -3.24 4.78 20.30
N ASP A 70 -2.12 4.18 19.88
CA ASP A 70 -1.19 3.51 20.80
C ASP A 70 -0.59 4.50 21.80
N TYR A 71 -0.25 5.70 21.35
CA TYR A 71 0.25 6.78 22.19
C TYR A 71 -0.79 7.25 23.20
N PHE A 72 -2.05 7.39 22.79
CA PHE A 72 -3.14 7.70 23.70
C PHE A 72 -3.33 6.61 24.75
N ASN A 73 -3.29 5.34 24.36
CA ASN A 73 -3.37 4.21 25.29
C ASN A 73 -2.20 4.24 26.29
N TYR A 74 -0.99 4.54 25.83
CA TYR A 74 0.16 4.77 26.69
C TYR A 74 -0.08 5.87 27.74
N LEU A 75 -0.68 7.01 27.36
CA LEU A 75 -1.01 8.08 28.31
C LEU A 75 -2.03 7.62 29.37
N VAL A 76 -3.02 6.83 28.95
CA VAL A 76 -4.01 6.25 29.87
C VAL A 76 -3.35 5.29 30.86
N ASP A 77 -2.41 4.46 30.42
CA ASP A 77 -1.72 3.53 31.31
C ASP A 77 -0.69 4.22 32.20
N LEU A 78 -0.04 5.26 31.69
CA LEU A 78 0.87 6.10 32.47
C LEU A 78 0.13 6.78 33.62
N ASP A 79 -1.06 7.32 33.35
CA ASP A 79 -1.94 7.92 34.36
C ASP A 79 -2.30 6.92 35.46
N LYS A 80 -2.74 5.70 35.09
CA LYS A 80 -3.04 4.63 36.06
C LYS A 80 -1.83 4.22 36.91
N VAL A 81 -0.66 4.09 36.29
CA VAL A 81 0.57 3.71 37.01
C VAL A 81 1.00 4.83 37.96
N ASN A 82 0.90 6.08 37.53
CA ASN A 82 1.20 7.24 38.38
C ASN A 82 0.24 7.33 39.58
N GLU A 83 -1.07 7.14 39.35
CA GLU A 83 -2.07 7.12 40.42
C GLU A 83 -1.80 6.00 41.43
N TYR A 84 -1.46 4.79 40.95
CA TYR A 84 -1.09 3.66 41.82
C TYR A 84 0.20 3.94 42.61
N ASN A 85 1.25 4.43 41.95
CA ASN A 85 2.55 4.69 42.58
C ASN A 85 2.50 5.88 43.55
N ALA A 86 1.58 6.83 43.35
CA ALA A 86 1.35 7.94 44.27
C ALA A 86 0.59 7.50 45.55
N ASN A 87 -0.18 6.42 45.46
CA ASN A 87 -1.02 5.90 46.55
C ASN A 87 -0.64 4.45 46.91
N LEU A 88 0.66 4.19 47.08
CA LEU A 88 1.12 2.86 47.47
C LEU A 88 0.46 2.44 48.80
N PRO A 89 -0.10 1.22 48.88
CA PRO A 89 -0.65 0.71 50.13
C PRO A 89 0.42 0.70 51.23
N GLU A 90 0.00 0.93 52.47
CA GLU A 90 0.88 0.76 53.62
C GLU A 90 1.41 -0.69 53.67
N PRO A 91 2.66 -0.89 54.10
CA PRO A 91 3.22 -2.23 54.24
C PRO A 91 2.35 -3.08 55.18
N ILE A 92 2.05 -4.31 54.77
CA ILE A 92 1.22 -5.23 55.56
C ILE A 92 2.16 -6.16 56.32
N GLU A 93 1.98 -6.26 57.63
CA GLU A 93 2.67 -7.25 58.45
C GLU A 93 1.95 -8.59 58.31
N ASN A 94 2.66 -9.61 57.83
CA ASN A 94 2.12 -10.96 57.69
C ASN A 94 2.11 -11.67 59.06
N ASP A 95 1.36 -12.78 59.20
CA ASP A 95 1.22 -13.54 60.45
C ASP A 95 2.56 -14.03 61.08
N ASP A 96 3.64 -14.01 60.30
CA ASP A 96 5.01 -14.34 60.73
C ASP A 96 5.83 -13.13 61.21
N GLY A 97 5.23 -11.94 61.31
CA GLY A 97 5.92 -10.68 61.68
C GLY A 97 6.83 -10.12 60.57
N ILE A 98 6.66 -10.59 59.33
CA ILE A 98 7.39 -10.11 58.15
C ILE A 98 6.54 -9.04 57.47
N THR A 99 7.06 -7.81 57.44
CA THR A 99 6.47 -6.70 56.70
C THR A 99 6.68 -6.88 55.20
N ALA A 100 5.60 -7.02 54.44
CA ALA A 100 5.63 -6.99 52.98
C ALA A 100 5.49 -5.54 52.49
N GLU A 101 6.58 -4.97 51.96
CA GLU A 101 6.53 -3.67 51.28
C GLU A 101 5.94 -3.82 49.87
N VAL A 102 5.01 -2.92 49.50
CA VAL A 102 4.43 -2.90 48.17
C VAL A 102 5.31 -2.08 47.23
N GLU A 103 5.86 -2.72 46.20
CA GLU A 103 6.72 -2.05 45.24
C GLU A 103 5.94 -1.19 44.21
N PRO A 104 6.52 -0.06 43.76
CA PRO A 104 5.99 0.71 42.64
C PRO A 104 5.90 -0.12 41.35
N LYS A 105 4.85 0.13 40.56
CA LYS A 105 4.75 -0.40 39.20
C LYS A 105 5.73 0.31 38.27
N PRO A 106 6.35 -0.40 37.31
CA PRO A 106 7.18 0.22 36.30
C PRO A 106 6.34 1.12 35.38
N LEU A 107 6.95 2.20 34.91
CA LEU A 107 6.32 3.08 33.93
C LEU A 107 6.13 2.34 32.59
N PRO A 108 5.00 2.58 31.88
CA PRO A 108 4.79 1.99 30.56
C PRO A 108 5.83 2.52 29.55
N ILE A 109 6.03 1.76 28.48
CA ILE A 109 6.96 2.12 27.41
C ILE A 109 6.23 3.02 26.40
N GLU A 110 6.81 4.17 26.11
CA GLU A 110 6.27 5.11 25.12
C GLU A 110 6.40 4.51 23.70
N PRO A 111 5.32 4.48 22.89
CA PRO A 111 5.39 3.94 21.54
C PRO A 111 6.16 4.86 20.60
N LEU A 112 7.02 4.27 19.78
CA LEU A 112 7.80 5.00 18.77
C LEU A 112 6.89 5.50 17.65
N HIS A 113 7.03 6.78 17.30
CA HIS A 113 6.31 7.39 16.18
C HIS A 113 6.93 6.94 14.85
N PRO A 114 6.20 6.18 14.00
CA PRO A 114 6.71 5.83 12.69
C PRO A 114 6.87 7.06 11.80
N GLU A 115 7.94 7.07 11.00
CA GLU A 115 8.09 8.05 9.92
C GLU A 115 6.92 7.94 8.93
N VAL A 116 6.48 9.10 8.40
CA VAL A 116 5.42 9.14 7.40
C VAL A 116 5.98 8.58 6.09
N ARG A 117 5.51 7.39 5.71
CA ARG A 117 5.93 6.76 4.45
C ARG A 117 5.34 7.50 3.25
N THR A 118 6.14 7.73 2.21
CA THR A 118 5.64 8.21 0.92
C THR A 118 4.94 7.11 0.14
N VAL A 119 4.20 7.47 -0.92
CA VAL A 119 3.57 6.49 -1.83
C VAL A 119 4.61 5.53 -2.40
N GLU A 120 5.78 6.04 -2.79
CA GLU A 120 6.88 5.23 -3.34
C GLU A 120 7.40 4.22 -2.30
N GLN A 121 7.54 4.63 -1.03
CA GLN A 121 7.99 3.75 0.04
C GLN A 121 6.97 2.66 0.37
N VAL A 122 5.68 2.98 0.36
CA VAL A 122 4.60 1.99 0.53
C VAL A 122 4.52 1.03 -0.65
N LEU A 123 4.73 1.53 -1.88
CA LEU A 123 4.64 0.73 -3.10
C LEU A 123 5.93 0.00 -3.48
N ALA A 124 7.06 0.31 -2.86
CA ALA A 124 8.36 -0.32 -3.14
C ALA A 124 8.31 -1.86 -3.16
N PRO A 125 7.64 -2.55 -2.22
CA PRO A 125 7.51 -4.02 -2.25
C PRO A 125 6.74 -4.54 -3.48
N TYR A 126 5.90 -3.70 -4.07
CA TYR A 126 5.01 -4.05 -5.18
C TYR A 126 5.52 -3.60 -6.54
N GLN A 127 6.63 -2.86 -6.60
CA GLN A 127 7.13 -2.24 -7.83
C GLN A 127 7.23 -3.23 -8.99
N ARG A 128 7.69 -4.44 -8.71
CA ARG A 128 7.76 -5.52 -9.71
C ARG A 128 6.37 -5.86 -10.26
N LYS A 129 5.38 -6.12 -9.40
CA LYS A 129 4.01 -6.42 -9.84
C LYS A 129 3.40 -5.25 -10.63
N LEU A 130 3.64 -4.02 -10.20
CA LEU A 130 3.17 -2.81 -10.85
C LEU A 130 3.78 -2.62 -12.24
N THR A 131 5.09 -2.80 -12.41
CA THR A 131 5.76 -2.75 -13.72
C THR A 131 5.21 -3.80 -14.67
N LYS A 132 4.99 -5.03 -14.20
CA LYS A 132 4.40 -6.10 -15.02
C LYS A 132 2.98 -5.74 -15.51
N MET A 133 2.18 -5.15 -14.63
CA MET A 133 0.81 -4.74 -14.90
C MET A 133 0.72 -3.51 -15.81
N ALA A 134 1.61 -2.53 -15.66
CA ALA A 134 1.68 -1.36 -16.54
C ALA A 134 2.17 -1.74 -17.94
N GLY A 135 3.18 -2.61 -18.00
CA GLY A 135 3.75 -3.15 -19.23
C GLY A 135 4.29 -2.10 -20.19
N ILE A 136 3.94 -2.19 -21.47
CA ILE A 136 4.42 -1.26 -22.51
C ILE A 136 3.27 -0.51 -23.18
N GLU A 137 3.51 0.75 -23.51
CA GLU A 137 2.57 1.55 -24.28
C GLU A 137 2.74 1.28 -25.78
N VAL A 138 1.67 0.86 -26.44
CA VAL A 138 1.62 0.61 -27.88
C VAL A 138 0.37 1.26 -28.43
N LYS A 139 0.54 2.29 -29.26
CA LYS A 139 -0.57 3.07 -29.86
C LYS A 139 -1.57 3.59 -28.79
N GLY A 140 -1.06 4.01 -27.64
CA GLY A 140 -1.87 4.51 -26.51
C GLY A 140 -2.47 3.42 -25.61
N VAL A 141 -2.21 2.14 -25.89
CA VAL A 141 -2.68 1.00 -25.09
C VAL A 141 -1.53 0.46 -24.24
N ASN A 142 -1.73 0.38 -22.93
CA ASN A 142 -0.76 -0.20 -21.99
C ASN A 142 -0.92 -1.73 -21.93
N VAL A 143 -0.15 -2.43 -22.74
CA VAL A 143 -0.16 -3.89 -22.87
C VAL A 143 0.64 -4.51 -21.74
N SER A 144 -0.01 -5.30 -20.88
CA SER A 144 0.61 -5.95 -19.72
C SER A 144 1.65 -7.00 -20.13
N LEU A 145 2.72 -7.15 -19.35
CA LEU A 145 3.78 -8.16 -19.59
C LEU A 145 3.39 -9.54 -19.02
N ASN A 146 2.21 -10.03 -19.37
CA ASN A 146 1.70 -11.32 -18.91
C ASN A 146 1.91 -12.43 -19.96
N GLU A 147 1.60 -13.68 -19.59
CA GLU A 147 1.77 -14.84 -20.47
C GLU A 147 0.72 -14.88 -21.57
N THR A 148 -0.51 -14.43 -21.31
CA THR A 148 -1.57 -14.37 -22.34
C THR A 148 -1.12 -13.52 -23.53
N ASN A 149 -0.63 -12.31 -23.27
CA ASN A 149 -0.15 -11.41 -24.33
C ASN A 149 1.08 -11.97 -25.06
N GLN A 150 2.00 -12.62 -24.33
CA GLN A 150 3.15 -13.29 -24.94
C GLN A 150 2.69 -14.41 -25.88
N ASN A 151 1.80 -15.28 -25.41
CA ASN A 151 1.28 -16.41 -26.19
C ASN A 151 0.51 -15.91 -27.42
N GLY A 152 -0.30 -14.86 -27.28
CA GLY A 152 -0.98 -14.23 -28.39
C GLY A 152 -0.02 -13.68 -29.44
N LEU A 153 1.03 -12.97 -29.03
CA LEU A 153 2.08 -12.48 -29.93
C LEU A 153 2.83 -13.62 -30.63
N SER A 154 3.18 -14.68 -29.90
CA SER A 154 3.83 -15.85 -30.48
C SER A 154 2.93 -16.57 -31.49
N ALA A 155 1.64 -16.71 -31.20
CA ALA A 155 0.67 -17.31 -32.12
C ALA A 155 0.51 -16.49 -33.41
N LEU A 156 0.40 -15.15 -33.28
CA LEU A 156 0.37 -14.25 -34.44
C LEU A 156 1.65 -14.33 -35.27
N LYS A 157 2.82 -14.47 -34.62
CA LYS A 157 4.08 -14.64 -35.34
C LYS A 157 4.08 -15.93 -36.16
N SER A 158 3.67 -17.06 -35.57
CA SER A 158 3.57 -18.33 -36.30
C SER A 158 2.56 -18.27 -37.45
N ALA A 159 1.42 -17.57 -37.25
CA ALA A 159 0.45 -17.38 -38.30
C ALA A 159 0.99 -16.48 -39.44
N PHE A 160 1.78 -15.46 -39.12
CA PHE A 160 2.45 -14.61 -40.10
C PHE A 160 3.51 -15.38 -40.90
N ASP A 161 4.33 -16.18 -40.23
CA ASP A 161 5.33 -17.03 -40.88
C ASP A 161 4.65 -17.97 -41.88
N LEU A 162 3.51 -18.60 -41.50
CA LEU A 162 2.71 -19.44 -42.38
C LEU A 162 2.12 -18.64 -43.56
N ALA A 163 1.53 -17.47 -43.32
CA ALA A 163 0.99 -16.63 -44.40
C ALA A 163 2.07 -16.25 -45.41
N THR A 164 3.30 -16.02 -44.95
CA THR A 164 4.46 -15.74 -45.80
C THR A 164 4.86 -16.95 -46.62
N GLU A 165 4.87 -18.15 -46.03
CA GLU A 165 5.17 -19.41 -46.75
C GLU A 165 4.19 -19.70 -47.91
N PHE A 166 2.94 -19.27 -47.77
CA PHE A 166 1.88 -19.43 -48.77
C PHE A 166 1.67 -18.21 -49.68
N ASP A 167 2.60 -17.24 -49.69
CA ASP A 167 2.52 -16.01 -50.50
C ASP A 167 1.24 -15.19 -50.27
N ALA A 168 0.72 -15.25 -49.03
CA ALA A 168 -0.49 -14.59 -48.56
C ALA A 168 -0.19 -13.51 -47.50
N GLY A 169 1.07 -13.07 -47.37
CA GLY A 169 1.51 -12.07 -46.38
C GLY A 169 0.74 -10.75 -46.48
N ASP A 170 0.44 -10.30 -47.69
CA ASP A 170 -0.33 -9.06 -47.94
C ASP A 170 -1.78 -9.12 -47.43
N GLN A 171 -2.32 -10.33 -47.23
CA GLN A 171 -3.68 -10.54 -46.70
C GLN A 171 -3.69 -10.70 -45.18
N PHE A 172 -2.52 -10.80 -44.55
CA PHE A 172 -2.41 -11.03 -43.11
C PHE A 172 -2.72 -9.77 -42.30
N PHE A 173 -2.44 -8.58 -42.86
CA PHE A 173 -2.71 -7.30 -42.24
C PHE A 173 -3.97 -6.64 -42.80
N PRO A 174 -4.69 -5.83 -42.00
CA PRO A 174 -4.40 -5.47 -40.60
C PRO A 174 -4.80 -6.56 -39.60
N ILE A 175 -4.13 -6.59 -38.45
CA ILE A 175 -4.42 -7.51 -37.35
C ILE A 175 -4.99 -6.74 -36.16
N LYS A 176 -6.03 -7.30 -35.53
CA LYS A 176 -6.56 -6.83 -34.26
C LYS A 176 -6.08 -7.73 -33.13
N PHE A 177 -5.08 -7.24 -32.39
CA PHE A 177 -4.55 -7.95 -31.23
C PHE A 177 -5.37 -7.60 -29.99
N ASN A 178 -6.00 -8.60 -29.38
CA ASN A 178 -6.69 -8.43 -28.09
C ASN A 178 -5.64 -8.45 -26.96
N ALA A 179 -5.24 -7.26 -26.53
CA ALA A 179 -4.27 -7.07 -25.46
C ALA A 179 -4.95 -7.08 -24.09
N GLU A 180 -4.45 -7.91 -23.17
CA GLU A 180 -4.73 -7.74 -21.75
C GLU A 180 -3.95 -6.53 -21.20
N THR A 181 -4.69 -5.55 -20.70
CA THR A 181 -4.17 -4.34 -20.04
C THR A 181 -4.48 -4.41 -18.54
N ALA A 182 -3.91 -3.49 -17.75
CA ALA A 182 -4.32 -3.34 -16.35
C ALA A 182 -5.84 -3.20 -16.22
N THR A 183 -6.47 -2.39 -17.09
CA THR A 183 -7.89 -2.04 -16.98
C THR A 183 -8.85 -2.99 -17.68
N GLY A 184 -8.36 -4.11 -18.21
CA GLY A 184 -9.15 -5.11 -18.96
C GLY A 184 -8.58 -5.35 -20.36
N GLU A 185 -9.38 -5.93 -21.25
CA GLU A 185 -8.97 -6.19 -22.64
C GLU A 185 -9.15 -4.95 -23.52
N GLN A 186 -8.15 -4.65 -24.34
CA GLN A 186 -8.19 -3.58 -25.34
C GLN A 186 -7.62 -4.07 -26.66
N VAL A 187 -8.12 -3.54 -27.77
CA VAL A 187 -7.66 -3.94 -29.11
C VAL A 187 -6.52 -3.03 -29.56
N VAL A 188 -5.39 -3.64 -29.91
CA VAL A 188 -4.29 -2.98 -30.61
C VAL A 188 -4.37 -3.37 -32.08
N GLU A 189 -4.67 -2.40 -32.95
CA GLU A 189 -4.68 -2.62 -34.40
C GLU A 189 -3.29 -2.38 -34.98
N LEU A 190 -2.75 -3.41 -35.65
CA LEU A 190 -1.45 -3.41 -36.30
C LEU A 190 -1.68 -3.41 -37.81
N VAL A 191 -1.32 -2.30 -38.47
CA VAL A 191 -1.71 -2.09 -39.88
C VAL A 191 -0.76 -2.75 -40.87
N ASP A 192 0.47 -3.05 -40.45
CA ASP A 192 1.49 -3.64 -41.30
C ASP A 192 2.51 -4.49 -40.51
N GLU A 193 3.40 -5.14 -41.25
CA GLU A 193 4.47 -5.98 -40.71
C GLU A 193 5.45 -5.20 -39.82
N ALA A 194 5.71 -3.93 -40.13
CA ALA A 194 6.64 -3.12 -39.37
C ALA A 194 6.09 -2.83 -37.97
N GLU A 195 4.82 -2.43 -37.86
CA GLU A 195 4.13 -2.24 -36.58
C GLU A 195 4.12 -3.52 -35.76
N PHE A 196 3.80 -4.66 -36.39
CA PHE A 196 3.78 -5.95 -35.69
C PHE A 196 5.16 -6.35 -35.14
N LYS A 197 6.21 -6.23 -35.96
CA LYS A 197 7.59 -6.53 -35.52
C LYS A 197 8.06 -5.57 -34.44
N GLN A 198 7.75 -4.28 -34.56
CA GLN A 198 8.13 -3.28 -33.55
C GLN A 198 7.44 -3.58 -32.21
N PHE A 199 6.14 -3.88 -32.22
CA PHE A 199 5.41 -4.27 -31.02
C PHE A 199 6.02 -5.53 -30.38
N GLY A 200 6.23 -6.59 -31.17
CA GLY A 200 6.83 -7.83 -30.68
C GLY A 200 8.21 -7.61 -30.06
N LEU A 201 9.06 -6.80 -30.70
CA LEU A 201 10.39 -6.47 -30.18
C LEU A 201 10.31 -5.68 -28.87
N GLN A 202 9.49 -4.61 -28.82
CA GLN A 202 9.30 -3.81 -27.61
C GLN A 202 8.81 -4.67 -26.44
N PHE A 203 7.86 -5.58 -26.70
CA PHE A 203 7.30 -6.47 -25.69
C PHE A 203 8.35 -7.42 -25.13
N ILE A 204 9.15 -8.07 -25.99
CA ILE A 204 10.20 -8.99 -25.58
C ILE A 204 11.30 -8.27 -24.82
N MET A 205 11.72 -7.07 -25.26
CA MET A 205 12.75 -6.28 -24.58
C MET A 205 12.28 -5.84 -23.18
N ALA A 206 11.05 -5.35 -23.05
CA ALA A 206 10.49 -4.98 -21.76
C ALA A 206 10.32 -6.19 -20.83
N ARG A 207 9.89 -7.34 -21.38
CA ARG A 207 9.79 -8.58 -20.63
C ARG A 207 11.16 -9.07 -20.16
N LYS A 208 12.19 -9.01 -21.03
CA LYS A 208 13.58 -9.35 -20.67
C LYS A 208 14.06 -8.49 -19.51
N ALA A 209 13.93 -7.17 -19.62
CA ALA A 209 14.32 -6.23 -18.56
C ALA A 209 13.55 -6.44 -17.23
N TYR A 210 12.37 -7.04 -17.28
CA TYR A 210 11.56 -7.36 -16.11
C TYR A 210 11.99 -8.67 -15.40
N PHE A 211 12.62 -9.61 -16.12
CA PHE A 211 13.02 -10.92 -15.59
C PHE A 211 14.53 -11.06 -15.33
N GLU A 212 15.36 -10.13 -15.81
CA GLU A 212 16.76 -9.94 -15.40
C GLU A 212 16.88 -9.27 -14.02
#